data_AF-A0A8T3LI71-F1
#
_entry.id   AF-A0A8T3LI71-F1
#
_cell.length_a   1.000
_cell.length_b   1.000
_cell.length_c   1.000
_cell.angle_alpha   90.00
_cell.angle_beta   90.00
_cell.angle_gamma   90.00
#
_symmetry.space_group_name_H-M   'P 1'
#
loop_
_entity.id
_entity.type
_entity.pdbx_description
1 polymer ?
#
loop_
_entity_poly.entity_id
_entity_poly.type
_entity_poly.pdbx_seq_one_letter_code
_entity_poly.pdbx_strand_id
1 'polypeptide(L)'
;SPEFFLVLHGLSQLQAKQVMGALIAACRREHVFCACVMHGHGKHILKQQTPLWLAQHPHVMAFHQAPKEYGGDAALLVLIEVEEW
;
A
#
# COMPACT_ATOMS: atom_id res chain seq x y z
N SER A 1 11.86 7.86 -1.10
CA SER A 1 10.52 8.37 -0.73
C SER A 1 9.48 7.61 -1.53
N PRO A 2 8.21 7.52 -1.09
CA PRO A 2 7.17 6.91 -1.91
C PRO A 2 6.96 7.73 -3.19
N GLU A 3 6.89 7.06 -4.34
CA GLU A 3 6.64 7.71 -5.63
C GLU A 3 5.17 7.58 -6.04
N PHE A 4 4.52 6.50 -5.63
CA PHE A 4 3.07 6.32 -5.80
C PHE A 4 2.30 6.46 -4.50
N PHE A 5 1.11 7.04 -4.62
CA PHE A 5 0.17 7.26 -3.52
C PHE A 5 -1.20 6.68 -3.90
N LEU A 6 -1.70 5.75 -3.09
CA LEU A 6 -2.99 5.12 -3.28
C LEU A 6 -3.93 5.45 -2.12
N VAL A 7 -5.14 5.93 -2.42
CA VAL A 7 -6.18 6.19 -1.42
C VAL A 7 -7.24 5.10 -1.48
N LEU A 8 -7.40 4.37 -0.38
CA LEU A 8 -8.41 3.31 -0.24
C LEU A 8 -9.68 3.77 0.48
N HIS A 9 -9.63 4.96 1.11
CA HIS A 9 -10.75 5.47 1.91
C HIS A 9 -12.04 5.53 1.07
N GLY A 10 -13.13 4.96 1.61
CA GLY A 10 -14.42 4.91 0.95
C GLY A 10 -14.62 3.71 0.01
N LEU A 11 -13.58 2.91 -0.25
CA LEU A 11 -13.70 1.68 -1.03
C LEU A 11 -14.24 0.52 -0.17
N SER A 12 -14.96 -0.39 -0.82
CA SER A 12 -15.20 -1.72 -0.25
C SER A 12 -13.89 -2.52 -0.15
N GLN A 13 -13.85 -3.57 0.68
CA GLN A 13 -12.66 -4.41 0.81
C GLN A 13 -12.24 -5.03 -0.53
N LEU A 14 -13.21 -5.45 -1.35
CA LEU A 14 -12.95 -6.04 -2.67
C LEU A 14 -12.27 -5.03 -3.59
N GLN A 15 -12.83 -3.82 -3.70
CA GLN A 15 -12.25 -2.73 -4.50
C GLN A 15 -10.86 -2.36 -4.00
N ALA A 16 -10.69 -2.21 -2.68
CA ALA A 16 -9.42 -1.86 -2.06
C ALA A 16 -8.32 -2.90 -2.37
N LYS A 17 -8.65 -4.19 -2.28
CA LYS A 17 -7.73 -5.28 -2.61
C LYS A 17 -7.34 -5.27 -4.10
N GLN A 18 -8.28 -4.99 -4.99
CA GLN A 18 -8.04 -4.89 -6.43
C GLN A 18 -7.08 -3.73 -6.77
N VAL A 19 -7.35 -2.53 -6.25
CA VAL A 19 -6.51 -1.35 -6.55
C VAL A 19 -5.12 -1.46 -5.90
N MET A 20 -5.01 -2.16 -4.76
CA MET A 20 -3.72 -2.46 -4.13
C MET A 20 -2.88 -3.41 -4.98
N GLY A 21 -3.48 -4.47 -5.54
CA GLY A 21 -2.79 -5.33 -6.50
C GLY A 21 -2.36 -4.57 -7.76
N ALA A 22 -3.20 -3.67 -8.26
CA ALA A 22 -2.86 -2.81 -9.40
C ALA A 22 -1.69 -1.85 -9.09
N LEU A 23 -1.65 -1.27 -7.87
CA LEU A 23 -0.53 -0.45 -7.41
C LEU A 23 0.77 -1.25 -7.39
N ILE A 24 0.78 -2.45 -6.82
CA ILE A 24 1.99 -3.28 -6.73
C ILE A 24 2.47 -3.68 -8.14
N ALA A 25 1.55 -4.05 -9.03
CA ALA A 25 1.89 -4.34 -10.43
C ALA A 25 2.47 -3.12 -11.16
N ALA A 26 1.93 -1.92 -10.92
CA ALA A 26 2.47 -0.68 -11.47
C ALA A 26 3.87 -0.38 -10.92
N CYS A 27 4.08 -0.55 -9.62
CA CYS A 27 5.38 -0.36 -8.99
C CYS A 27 6.46 -1.24 -9.62
N ARG A 28 6.15 -2.53 -9.86
CA ARG A 28 7.08 -3.45 -10.53
C ARG A 28 7.39 -3.06 -11.96
N ARG A 29 6.37 -2.69 -12.75
CA ARG A 29 6.54 -2.28 -14.15
C ARG A 29 7.36 -1.00 -14.29
N GLU A 30 7.23 -0.10 -13.33
CA GLU A 30 7.84 1.23 -13.37
C GLU A 30 9.10 1.33 -12.49
N HIS A 31 9.60 0.19 -11.98
CA HIS A 31 10.77 0.10 -11.10
C HIS A 31 10.70 1.01 -9.86
N VAL A 32 9.49 1.22 -9.35
CA VAL A 32 9.23 1.96 -8.11
C VAL A 32 9.27 0.99 -6.94
N PHE A 33 10.25 1.16 -6.06
CA PHE A 33 10.45 0.30 -4.89
C PHE A 33 9.59 0.72 -3.68
N CYS A 34 9.08 1.96 -3.65
CA CYS A 34 8.35 2.48 -2.49
C CYS A 34 7.03 3.15 -2.89
N ALA A 35 5.94 2.74 -2.25
CA ALA A 35 4.62 3.36 -2.39
C ALA A 35 4.00 3.67 -1.03
N CYS A 36 3.06 4.62 -1.01
CA CYS A 36 2.26 4.97 0.15
C CYS A 36 0.79 4.55 -0.07
N VAL A 37 0.24 3.79 0.87
CA VAL A 37 -1.14 3.32 0.85
C VAL A 37 -1.92 3.94 2.00
N MET A 38 -2.87 4.82 1.70
CA MET A 38 -3.73 5.48 2.68
C MET A 38 -5.05 4.72 2.84
N HIS A 39 -5.22 4.04 3.96
CA HIS A 39 -6.47 3.35 4.31
C HIS A 39 -7.49 4.26 5.01
N GLY A 40 -7.06 5.45 5.46
CA GLY A 40 -7.90 6.41 6.17
C GLY A 40 -8.27 5.94 7.59
N HIS A 41 -9.10 6.73 8.27
CA HIS A 41 -9.50 6.49 9.66
C HIS A 41 -10.79 5.65 9.76
N GLY A 42 -11.84 6.00 8.99
CA GLY A 42 -13.07 5.23 8.78
C GLY A 42 -13.56 4.34 9.94
N LYS A 43 -14.11 3.16 9.61
CA LYS A 43 -14.49 2.11 10.59
C LYS A 43 -13.32 1.18 10.95
N HIS A 44 -12.07 1.59 10.69
CA HIS A 44 -10.86 0.77 10.82
C HIS A 44 -10.83 -0.58 10.08
N ILE A 45 -11.80 -0.90 9.22
CA ILE A 45 -11.81 -2.14 8.44
C ILE A 45 -10.59 -2.22 7.52
N LEU A 46 -10.37 -1.20 6.69
CA LEU A 46 -9.21 -1.18 5.79
C LEU A 46 -7.89 -1.00 6.53
N LYS A 47 -7.88 -0.32 7.69
CA LYS A 47 -6.71 -0.22 8.57
C LYS A 47 -6.25 -1.60 9.06
N GLN A 48 -7.19 -2.49 9.40
CA GLN A 48 -6.88 -3.85 9.86
C GLN A 48 -6.55 -4.79 8.69
N GLN A 49 -7.25 -4.67 7.57
CA GLN A 49 -7.12 -5.61 6.45
C GLN A 49 -5.90 -5.34 5.56
N THR A 50 -5.55 -4.06 5.35
CA THR A 50 -4.43 -3.68 4.47
C THR A 50 -3.10 -4.36 4.87
N PRO A 51 -2.67 -4.33 6.15
CA PRO A 51 -1.47 -5.05 6.58
C PRO A 51 -1.53 -6.57 6.33
N LEU A 52 -2.70 -7.19 6.53
CA LEU A 52 -2.87 -8.63 6.33
C LEU A 52 -2.72 -9.02 4.86
N TRP A 53 -3.26 -8.20 3.94
CA TRP A 53 -3.11 -8.45 2.51
C TRP A 53 -1.68 -8.19 2.03
N LEU A 54 -1.03 -7.13 2.53
CA LEU A 54 0.36 -6.82 2.22
C LEU A 54 1.31 -7.94 2.68
N ALA A 55 1.11 -8.46 3.90
CA ALA A 55 1.92 -9.56 4.44
C ALA A 55 1.81 -10.88 3.64
N GLN A 56 0.74 -11.05 2.87
CA GLN A 56 0.52 -12.23 2.02
C GLN A 56 0.92 -12.02 0.57
N HIS A 57 1.26 -10.79 0.17
CA HIS A 57 1.53 -10.48 -1.23
C HIS A 57 2.97 -10.86 -1.60
N PRO A 58 3.21 -11.67 -2.65
CA PRO A 58 4.53 -12.24 -2.92
C PRO A 58 5.61 -11.20 -3.23
N HIS A 59 5.23 -10.04 -3.77
CA HIS A 59 6.15 -8.96 -4.14
C HIS A 59 6.27 -7.85 -3.08
N VAL A 60 5.68 -8.01 -1.89
CA VAL A 60 5.84 -7.04 -0.81
C VAL A 60 6.96 -7.53 0.11
N MET A 61 8.01 -6.73 0.23
CA MET A 61 9.18 -7.06 1.06
C MET A 61 8.97 -6.64 2.52
N ALA A 62 8.38 -5.44 2.71
CA ALA A 62 8.12 -4.88 4.03
C ALA A 62 7.05 -3.79 3.95
N PHE A 63 6.47 -3.45 5.09
CA PHE A 63 5.64 -2.26 5.24
C PHE A 63 5.73 -1.72 6.67
N HIS A 64 5.44 -0.43 6.82
CA HIS A 64 5.56 0.30 8.07
C HIS A 64 4.52 1.42 8.11
N GLN A 65 4.02 1.77 9.30
CA GLN A 65 3.19 2.96 9.49
C GLN A 65 3.89 4.18 8.89
N ALA A 66 3.23 4.92 8.01
CA ALA A 66 3.86 6.07 7.38
C ALA A 66 4.26 7.14 8.42
N PRO A 67 5.33 7.92 8.19
CA PRO A 67 5.60 9.12 8.97
C PRO A 67 4.50 10.17 8.75
N LYS A 68 4.47 11.21 9.60
CA LYS A 68 3.41 12.23 9.56
C LYS A 68 3.30 12.92 8.19
N GLU A 69 4.42 13.19 7.50
CA GLU A 69 4.39 13.81 6.16
C GLU A 69 3.68 12.95 5.09
N TYR A 70 3.52 11.65 5.32
CA TYR A 70 2.90 10.71 4.38
C TYR A 70 1.59 10.11 4.92
N GLY A 71 0.99 10.71 5.96
CA GLY A 71 -0.33 10.35 6.45
C GLY A 71 -0.37 9.65 7.82
N GLY A 72 0.79 9.38 8.43
CA GLY A 72 0.84 8.87 9.81
C GLY A 72 0.09 7.54 10.00
N ASP A 73 -0.68 7.47 11.08
CA ASP A 73 -1.51 6.31 11.45
C ASP A 73 -2.62 5.96 10.44
N ALA A 74 -2.86 6.81 9.44
CA ALA A 74 -3.83 6.57 8.37
C ALA A 74 -3.25 5.92 7.11
N ALA A 75 -1.94 5.68 7.10
CA ALA A 75 -1.22 5.23 5.92
C ALA A 75 -0.07 4.27 6.25
N LEU A 76 0.32 3.49 5.25
CA LEU A 76 1.49 2.62 5.28
C LEU A 76 2.44 2.99 4.15
N LEU A 77 3.74 3.02 4.45
CA LEU A 77 4.76 2.88 3.42
C LEU A 77 4.96 1.39 3.14
N VAL A 78 5.05 1.05 1.86
CA VAL A 78 5.20 -0.32 1.37
C VAL A 78 6.47 -0.38 0.53
N LEU A 79 7.35 -1.32 0.89
CA LEU A 79 8.54 -1.68 0.12
C LEU A 79 8.19 -2.85 -0.80
N ILE A 80 8.39 -2.65 -2.10
CA ILE A 80 7.99 -3.57 -3.16
C ILE A 80 9.25 -4.09 -3.84
N GLU A 81 9.29 -5.40 -4.03
CA GLU A 81 10.33 -6.06 -4.80
C GLU A 81 10.17 -5.71 -6.29
N VAL A 82 11.21 -5.11 -6.85
CA VAL A 82 11.34 -4.83 -8.29
C VAL A 82 12.52 -5.64 -8.83
N GLU A 83 12.43 -6.15 -10.05
CA GLU A 83 13.54 -6.90 -10.64
C GLU A 83 14.73 -5.95 -10.89
N GLU A 84 15.90 -6.34 -10.40
CA GLU A 84 17.18 -5.74 -10.77
C GLU A 84 17.57 -6.25 -12.15
N TRP A 85 17.99 -5.34 -13.05
CA TRP A 85 18.43 -5.67 -14.40
C TRP A 85 19.88 -6.19 -14.37
#